data_AF-Q4BX71-F1
#
_entry.id   AF-Q4BX71-F1
#
_cell.length_a   1.000
_cell.length_b   1.000
_cell.length_c   1.000
_cell.angle_alpha   90.00
_cell.angle_beta   90.00
_cell.angle_gamma   90.00
#
_symmetry.space_group_name_H-M   'P 1'
#
loop_
_entity.id
_entity.type
_entity.pdbx_description
1 polymer ?
#
loop_
_entity_poly.entity_id
_entity_poly.type
_entity_poly.pdbx_seq_one_letter_code
_entity_poly.pdbx_strand_id
1 'polypeptide(L)'
;MGFAQIIDRDNSLSSEQQKYVGIINRSGEHLLSLINDVLEMSRIEAGQLILHQNYFDLYKLIQSVQELLSFKESSQEISLDFHIDSDIPQYLEGDESKLRQIIVNLVGNAIKFT
;
A
#
# COMPACT_ATOMS: atom_id res chain seq x y z
N MET A 1 13.23 -8.00 8.43
CA MET A 1 14.32 -8.46 7.56
C MET A 1 14.27 -9.98 7.52
N GLY A 2 13.82 -10.56 6.41
CA GLY A 2 13.62 -12.02 6.28
C GLY A 2 14.79 -12.72 5.58
N PHE A 3 14.98 -14.02 5.84
CA PHE A 3 16.04 -14.82 5.20
C PHE A 3 16.01 -14.76 3.66
N ALA A 4 14.83 -14.69 3.06
CA ALA A 4 14.67 -14.55 1.61
C ALA A 4 15.22 -13.22 1.06
N GLN A 5 15.17 -12.12 1.82
CA GLN A 5 15.80 -10.84 1.44
C GLN A 5 17.32 -10.87 1.59
N ILE A 6 17.86 -11.73 2.46
CA ILE A 6 19.31 -11.94 2.62
C ILE A 6 19.83 -12.75 1.43
N ILE A 7 19.13 -13.84 1.08
CA ILE A 7 19.47 -14.70 -0.04
C ILE A 7 19.40 -13.93 -1.37
N ASP A 8 18.43 -13.03 -1.55
CA ASP A 8 18.28 -12.21 -2.76
C ASP A 8 19.49 -11.31 -3.06
N ARG A 9 20.29 -10.99 -2.03
CA ARG A 9 21.52 -10.17 -2.15
C ARG A 9 22.77 -10.99 -2.48
N ASP A 10 22.63 -12.32 -2.57
CA ASP A 10 23.73 -13.19 -2.92
C ASP A 10 23.97 -13.17 -4.44
N ASN A 11 25.09 -12.57 -4.84
CA ASN A 11 25.50 -12.46 -6.24
C ASN A 11 25.93 -13.80 -6.86
N SER A 12 26.03 -14.89 -6.08
CA SER A 12 26.34 -16.22 -6.59
C SER A 12 25.12 -16.96 -7.14
N LEU A 13 23.91 -16.43 -6.95
CA LEU A 13 22.68 -17.04 -7.45
C LEU A 13 22.61 -16.98 -8.99
N SER A 14 22.14 -18.08 -9.59
CA SER A 14 21.76 -18.08 -11.00
C SER A 14 20.53 -17.21 -11.24
N SER A 15 20.32 -16.76 -12.48
CA SER A 15 19.14 -15.95 -12.84
C SER A 15 17.81 -16.66 -12.54
N GLU A 16 17.78 -18.00 -12.65
CA GLU A 16 16.60 -18.80 -12.30
C GLU A 16 16.36 -18.83 -10.78
N GLN A 17 17.43 -18.97 -9.99
CA GLN A 17 17.35 -18.94 -8.53
C GLN A 17 16.93 -17.55 -8.02
N GLN A 18 17.47 -16.47 -8.58
CA GLN A 18 17.03 -15.11 -8.28
C GLN A 18 15.53 -14.93 -8.57
N LYS A 19 15.04 -15.49 -9.68
CA LYS A 19 13.60 -15.49 -9.98
C LYS A 19 12.77 -16.21 -8.92
N TYR A 20 13.20 -17.39 -8.47
CA TYR A 20 12.51 -18.13 -7.40
C TYR A 20 12.53 -17.39 -6.06
N VAL A 21 13.67 -16.80 -5.68
CA VAL A 21 13.79 -15.98 -4.46
C VAL A 21 12.88 -14.75 -4.55
N GLY A 22 12.82 -14.10 -5.71
CA GLY A 22 11.89 -13.01 -5.96
C GLY A 22 10.42 -13.43 -5.83
N ILE A 23 10.05 -14.64 -6.27
CA ILE A 23 8.70 -15.20 -6.04
C ILE A 23 8.44 -15.43 -4.55
N ILE A 24 9.39 -16.02 -3.83
CA ILE A 24 9.27 -16.26 -2.37
C ILE A 24 9.07 -14.94 -1.63
N ASN A 25 9.88 -13.92 -1.94
CA ASN A 25 9.76 -12.59 -1.32
C ASN A 25 8.38 -11.99 -1.58
N ARG A 26 7.90 -11.96 -2.83
CA ARG A 26 6.58 -11.40 -3.15
C ARG A 26 5.43 -12.15 -2.47
N SER A 27 5.48 -13.48 -2.46
CA SER A 27 4.48 -14.31 -1.79
C SER A 27 4.49 -14.11 -0.27
N GLY A 28 5.68 -13.96 0.33
CA GLY A 28 5.84 -13.69 1.76
C GLY A 28 5.30 -12.32 2.17
N GLU A 29 5.63 -11.27 1.42
CA GLU A 29 5.09 -9.92 1.64
C GLU A 29 3.56 -9.90 1.48
N HIS A 30 3.03 -10.60 0.47
CA HIS A 30 1.59 -10.72 0.27
C HIS A 30 0.90 -11.43 1.44
N LEU A 31 1.43 -12.57 1.91
CA LEU A 31 0.88 -13.30 3.05
C LEU A 31 0.96 -12.46 4.34
N LEU A 32 2.07 -11.75 4.56
CA LEU A 32 2.23 -10.87 5.71
C LEU A 32 1.19 -9.74 5.68
N SER A 33 0.91 -9.17 4.50
CA SER A 33 -0.16 -8.18 4.33
C SER A 33 -1.52 -8.76 4.74
N LEU A 34 -1.87 -9.96 4.26
CA LEU A 34 -3.15 -10.61 4.62
C LEU A 34 -3.26 -10.88 6.12
N ILE A 35 -2.17 -11.33 6.76
CA ILE A 35 -2.14 -11.54 8.21
C ILE A 35 -2.36 -10.21 8.95
N ASN A 36 -1.69 -9.14 8.52
CA ASN A 36 -1.86 -7.82 9.11
C ASN A 36 -3.29 -7.31 8.95
N ASP A 37 -3.91 -7.49 7.78
CA ASP A 37 -5.30 -7.10 7.52
C ASP A 37 -6.28 -7.84 8.46
N VAL A 38 -6.08 -9.15 8.67
CA VAL A 38 -6.90 -9.96 9.59
C VAL A 38 -6.73 -9.52 11.04
N LEU A 39 -5.48 -9.25 11.47
CA LEU A 39 -5.20 -8.76 12.82
C LEU A 39 -5.78 -7.38 13.05
N GLU A 40 -5.73 -6.51 12.04
CA GLU A 40 -6.31 -5.18 12.09
C GLU A 40 -7.84 -5.25 12.22
N MET A 41 -8.51 -6.07 11.40
CA MET A 41 -9.95 -6.31 11.52
C MET A 41 -10.33 -6.84 12.91
N SER A 42 -9.54 -7.79 13.44
CA SER A 42 -9.76 -8.34 14.78
C SER A 42 -9.65 -7.28 15.89
N ARG A 43 -8.71 -6.32 15.77
CA ARG A 43 -8.60 -5.20 16.72
C ARG A 43 -9.78 -4.24 16.59
N ILE A 44 -10.28 -4.00 15.38
CA ILE A 44 -11.46 -3.15 15.15
C ILE A 44 -12.69 -3.78 15.81
N GLU A 45 -12.94 -5.07 15.58
CA GLU A 45 -14.07 -5.80 16.16
C GLU A 45 -14.00 -5.88 17.68
N ALA A 46 -12.80 -5.97 18.26
CA ALA A 46 -12.58 -5.93 19.70
C ALA A 46 -12.63 -4.51 20.31
N GLY A 47 -12.84 -3.47 19.52
CA GLY A 47 -12.81 -2.07 19.98
C GLY A 47 -11.43 -1.57 20.42
N GLN A 48 -10.37 -2.25 19.98
CA GLN A 48 -8.96 -1.96 20.32
C GLN A 48 -8.24 -1.13 19.26
N LEU A 49 -8.97 -0.59 18.27
CA LEU A 49 -8.38 0.31 17.29
C LEU A 49 -7.98 1.63 17.96
N ILE A 50 -6.69 1.96 17.87
CA ILE A 50 -6.15 3.25 18.30
C ILE A 50 -5.84 4.04 17.04
N LEU A 51 -6.46 5.21 16.89
CA LEU A 51 -6.13 6.15 15.82
C LEU A 51 -4.95 7.01 16.25
N HIS A 52 -3.95 7.12 15.39
CA HIS A 52 -2.78 7.96 15.63
C HIS A 52 -2.99 9.34 15.01
N GLN A 53 -3.72 10.20 15.73
CA GLN A 53 -4.00 11.58 15.32
C GLN A 53 -2.72 12.40 15.16
N ASN A 54 -2.47 12.91 13.96
CA ASN A 54 -1.37 13.80 13.64
C ASN A 54 -1.81 14.82 12.57
N TYR A 55 -1.11 15.94 12.51
CA TYR A 55 -1.24 16.87 11.38
C TYR A 55 -0.48 16.33 10.17
N PHE A 56 -1.14 16.22 9.03
CA PHE A 56 -0.54 15.74 7.78
C PHE A 56 -0.98 16.59 6.58
N ASP A 57 -0.17 16.52 5.51
CA ASP A 57 -0.43 17.22 4.25
C ASP A 57 -1.26 16.32 3.32
N LEU A 58 -2.52 16.69 3.09
CA LEU A 58 -3.45 15.93 2.27
C LEU A 58 -2.97 15.83 0.81
N TYR A 59 -2.38 16.89 0.27
CA TYR A 59 -1.95 16.91 -1.13
C TYR A 59 -0.79 15.94 -1.35
N LYS A 60 0.16 15.89 -0.40
CA LYS A 60 1.24 14.88 -0.43
C LYS A 60 0.71 13.46 -0.28
N LEU A 61 -0.27 13.25 0.59
CA LEU A 61 -0.92 11.95 0.74
C LEU A 61 -1.53 11.49 -0.59
N ILE A 62 -2.36 12.33 -1.23
CA ILE A 62 -3.01 12.00 -2.51
C ILE A 62 -1.97 11.77 -3.61
N GLN A 63 -0.96 12.64 -3.73
CA GLN A 63 0.12 12.47 -4.70
C GLN A 63 0.83 11.12 -4.55
N SER A 64 1.19 10.74 -3.33
CA SER A 64 1.86 9.47 -3.08
C SER A 64 0.97 8.25 -3.35
N VAL A 65 -0.35 8.36 -3.19
CA VAL A 65 -1.31 7.31 -3.58
C VAL A 65 -1.38 7.20 -5.10
N GLN A 66 -1.44 8.33 -5.81
CA GLN A 66 -1.43 8.37 -7.27
C GLN A 66 -0.17 7.70 -7.83
N GLU A 67 1.01 8.06 -7.34
CA GLU A 67 2.28 7.45 -7.75
C GLU A 67 2.31 5.93 -7.53
N LEU A 68 1.81 5.46 -6.37
CA LEU A 68 1.75 4.05 -6.03
C LEU A 68 0.85 3.25 -6.98
N LEU A 69 -0.29 3.81 -7.37
CA LEU A 69 -1.28 3.13 -8.21
C LEU A 69 -0.95 3.24 -9.70
N SER A 70 -0.41 4.37 -10.15
CA SER A 70 0.07 4.52 -11.53
C SER A 70 1.20 3.55 -11.88
N PHE A 71 2.06 3.20 -10.93
CA PHE A 71 3.15 2.23 -11.17
C PHE A 71 2.65 0.79 -11.35
N LYS A 72 1.53 0.41 -10.72
CA LYS A 72 0.97 -0.95 -10.84
C LYS A 72 0.29 -1.20 -12.19
N GLU A 73 -0.12 -0.14 -12.88
CA GLU A 73 -1.11 -0.22 -13.96
C GLU A 73 -0.61 0.24 -15.33
N SER A 74 0.72 0.29 -15.57
CA SER A 74 1.26 0.66 -16.90
C SER A 74 0.81 -0.27 -18.06
N SER A 75 0.03 -1.31 -17.75
CA SER A 75 -0.56 -2.28 -18.68
C SER A 75 -2.06 -2.10 -18.99
N GLN A 76 -2.81 -1.22 -18.29
CA GLN A 76 -4.23 -0.95 -18.58
C GLN A 76 -4.44 0.53 -19.00
N GLU A 77 -5.28 0.78 -20.00
CA GLU A 77 -5.64 2.12 -20.51
C GLU A 77 -6.59 2.89 -19.56
N ILE A 78 -6.30 2.90 -18.26
CA ILE A 78 -7.13 3.56 -17.24
C ILE A 78 -6.47 4.88 -16.83
N SER A 79 -7.18 6.00 -16.98
CA SER A 79 -6.78 7.31 -16.44
C SER A 79 -7.23 7.42 -14.99
N LEU A 80 -6.32 7.83 -14.10
CA LEU A 80 -6.61 8.10 -12.70
C LEU A 80 -6.37 9.58 -12.41
N ASP A 81 -7.47 10.31 -12.20
CA ASP A 81 -7.46 11.76 -11.93
C ASP A 81 -7.98 12.04 -10.52
N PHE A 82 -7.17 12.71 -9.70
CA PHE A 82 -7.58 13.16 -8.37
C PHE A 82 -7.98 14.64 -8.41
N HIS A 83 -9.15 14.95 -7.88
CA HIS A 83 -9.64 16.32 -7.72
C HIS A 83 -9.88 16.61 -6.24
N ILE A 84 -9.20 17.63 -5.71
CA ILE A 84 -9.39 18.13 -4.34
C ILE A 84 -10.08 19.48 -4.46
N ASP A 85 -11.22 19.64 -3.79
CA ASP A 85 -11.96 20.88 -3.79
C ASP A 85 -11.16 22.00 -3.10
N SER A 86 -11.28 23.24 -3.61
CA SER A 86 -10.57 24.41 -3.07
C SER A 86 -10.95 24.74 -1.62
N ASP A 87 -12.12 24.31 -1.16
CA ASP A 87 -12.58 24.52 0.21
C ASP A 87 -11.89 23.57 1.22
N ILE A 88 -11.15 22.56 0.73
CA ILE A 88 -10.44 21.60 1.59
C ILE A 88 -9.06 22.14 1.96
N PRO A 89 -8.74 22.29 3.26
CA PRO A 89 -7.43 22.75 3.70
C PRO A 89 -6.33 21.73 3.38
N GLN A 90 -5.13 22.24 3.07
CA GLN A 90 -3.95 21.40 2.77
C GLN A 90 -3.54 20.51 3.95
N TYR A 91 -3.65 21.02 5.18
CA TYR A 91 -3.27 20.30 6.38
C TYR A 91 -4.52 19.85 7.14
N LEU A 92 -4.58 18.56 7.43
CA LEU A 92 -5.65 17.93 8.20
C LEU A 92 -5.10 17.28 9.47
N GLU A 93 -5.93 17.21 10.51
CA GLU A 93 -5.66 16.41 11.70
C GLU A 93 -6.37 15.06 11.56
N GLY A 94 -5.62 13.97 11.63
CA GLY A 94 -6.14 12.63 11.38
C GLY A 94 -5.06 11.55 11.47
N ASP A 95 -5.45 10.30 11.22
CA ASP A 95 -4.51 9.21 11.00
C ASP A 95 -4.21 9.08 9.50
N GLU A 96 -3.11 9.68 9.06
CA GLU A 96 -2.68 9.67 7.65
C GLU A 96 -2.56 8.25 7.09
N SER A 97 -2.03 7.32 7.90
CA SER A 97 -1.77 5.93 7.48
C SER A 97 -3.08 5.18 7.22
N LYS A 98 -4.07 5.37 8.10
CA LYS A 98 -5.41 4.79 7.92
C LYS A 98 -6.13 5.39 6.72
N LEU A 99 -6.06 6.71 6.55
CA LEU A 99 -6.67 7.38 5.39
C LEU A 99 -6.04 6.90 4.07
N ARG A 100 -4.70 6.80 4.03
CA ARG A 100 -3.95 6.22 2.91
C ARG A 100 -4.44 4.83 2.55
N GLN A 101 -4.57 3.95 3.55
CA GLN A 101 -5.01 2.57 3.36
C GLN A 101 -6.44 2.51 2.80
N ILE A 102 -7.35 3.34 3.31
CA ILE A 102 -8.72 3.46 2.80
C ILE A 102 -8.71 3.86 1.32
N ILE A 103 -7.99 4.92 0.96
CA ILE A 103 -7.95 5.42 -0.43
C ILE A 103 -7.34 4.36 -1.36
N VAL A 104 -6.22 3.74 -0.98
CA VAL A 104 -5.57 2.69 -1.77
C VAL A 104 -6.50 1.50 -1.99
N ASN A 105 -7.24 1.07 -0.97
CA ASN A 105 -8.17 -0.04 -1.08
C ASN A 105 -9.35 0.30 -2.00
N LEU A 106 -9.93 1.49 -1.87
CA LEU A 106 -11.06 1.92 -2.70
C LEU A 106 -10.65 2.09 -4.16
N VAL A 107 -9.58 2.84 -4.42
CA VAL A 107 -9.12 3.10 -5.79
C VAL A 107 -8.54 1.84 -6.43
N GLY A 108 -7.79 1.03 -5.67
CA GLY A 108 -7.28 -0.25 -6.14
C GLY A 108 -8.39 -1.22 -6.55
N ASN A 109 -9.51 -1.22 -5.82
CA ASN A 109 -10.70 -1.97 -6.24
C ASN A 109 -11.33 -1.36 -7.49
N ALA A 110 -11.47 -0.03 -7.57
CA ALA A 110 -12.04 0.63 -8.74
C ALA A 110 -11.27 0.29 -10.03
N ILE A 111 -9.94 0.33 -9.97
CA ILE A 111 -9.06 -0.07 -11.07
C ILE A 111 -9.25 -1.55 -11.41
N LYS A 112 -9.15 -2.45 -10.41
CA LYS A 112 -9.22 -3.90 -10.63
C LYS A 112 -10.54 -4.37 -11.27
N PHE A 113 -11.63 -3.65 -11.02
CA PHE A 113 -12.96 -4.00 -11.49
C PHE A 113 -13.46 -3.13 -12.66
N THR A 114 -12.58 -2.29 -13.24
CA THR A 114 -12.83 -1.56 -14.49
C THR A 114 -12.03 -2.19 -15.62
#